data_AF-A0A4Q3KYM9-F1
#
_entry.id   AF-A0A4Q3KYM9-F1
#
_cell.length_a   1.000
_cell.length_b   1.000
_cell.length_c   1.000
_cell.angle_alpha   90.00
_cell.angle_beta   90.00
_cell.angle_gamma   90.00
#
_symmetry.space_group_name_H-M   'P 1'
#
loop_
_entity.id
_entity.type
_entity.pdbx_description
1 polymer ?
#
loop_
_entity_poly.entity_id
_entity_poly.type
_entity_poly.pdbx_seq_one_letter_code
_entity_poly.pdbx_strand_id
1 'polypeptide(L)'
;MGSDIALIGKTYPQASWTPTAARLDAFIAATDGGHVAAGGAEAQIPPMAVVLATVPFGAMQVASDMALIGDPNRLLRLLHSAEDIRWRRPLRVQERFYVTASLAAVLLSCPNGPLKRAPW
;
A
#
# COMPACT_ATOMS: atom_id res chain seq x y z
N MET A 1 14.92 0.24 -20.92
CA MET A 1 15.28 0.88 -19.64
C MET A 1 14.53 0.15 -18.54
N GLY A 2 15.25 -0.33 -17.52
CA GLY A 2 14.66 -1.00 -16.36
C GLY A 2 14.22 0.01 -15.30
N SER A 3 13.68 -0.47 -14.19
CA SER A 3 13.40 0.40 -13.04
C SER A 3 14.70 0.91 -12.42
N ASP A 4 14.73 2.18 -12.00
CA ASP A 4 15.94 2.78 -11.43
C ASP A 4 16.21 2.27 -10.01
N ILE A 5 17.30 1.51 -9.87
CA ILE A 5 17.75 0.94 -8.60
C ILE A 5 18.33 2.00 -7.65
N ALA A 6 18.74 3.17 -8.16
CA ALA A 6 19.28 4.25 -7.34
C ALA A 6 18.22 4.88 -6.43
N LEU A 7 16.93 4.65 -6.72
CA LEU A 7 15.82 5.15 -5.93
C LEU A 7 15.45 4.25 -4.74
N ILE A 8 16.14 3.12 -4.54
CA ILE A 8 15.92 2.29 -3.35
C ILE A 8 16.18 3.13 -2.09
N GLY A 9 15.26 3.06 -1.13
CA GLY A 9 15.26 3.90 0.07
C GLY A 9 14.54 5.25 -0.10
N LYS A 10 14.15 5.64 -1.33
CA LYS A 10 13.34 6.85 -1.55
C LYS A 10 12.06 6.78 -0.73
N THR A 11 11.82 7.83 0.04
CA THR A 11 10.58 8.05 0.79
C THR A 11 9.64 8.95 0.02
N TYR A 12 8.34 8.68 0.08
CA TYR A 12 7.30 9.44 -0.59
C TYR A 12 6.56 10.35 0.39
N PRO A 13 5.92 11.44 -0.10
CA PRO A 13 5.13 12.33 0.74
C PRO A 13 4.16 11.57 1.65
N GLN A 14 4.18 11.95 2.92
CA GLN A 14 3.24 11.40 3.91
C GLN A 14 1.83 11.91 3.61
N ALA A 15 0.84 11.02 3.76
CA ALA A 15 -0.57 11.39 3.76
C ALA A 15 -1.22 11.00 5.09
N SER A 16 -2.33 11.66 5.43
CA SER A 16 -3.16 11.25 6.56
C SER A 16 -4.47 10.66 6.05
N TRP A 17 -4.99 9.67 6.76
CA TRP A 17 -6.28 9.08 6.47
C TRP A 17 -7.05 8.83 7.76
N THR A 18 -8.37 8.99 7.65
CA THR A 18 -9.31 8.74 8.73
C THR A 18 -10.37 7.79 8.20
N PRO A 19 -10.50 6.57 8.75
CA PRO A 19 -11.56 5.64 8.38
C PRO A 19 -12.90 6.21 8.79
N THR A 20 -13.88 6.12 7.90
CA THR A 20 -15.28 6.38 8.23
C THR A 20 -16.04 5.07 8.26
N ALA A 21 -17.05 4.97 9.13
CA ALA A 21 -17.91 3.78 9.20
C ALA A 21 -18.46 3.43 7.82
N ALA A 22 -18.99 4.43 7.08
CA ALA A 22 -19.51 4.24 5.73
C ALA A 22 -18.52 3.63 4.73
N ARG A 23 -17.23 4.00 4.79
CA ARG A 23 -16.20 3.41 3.90
C ARG A 23 -15.87 1.97 4.30
N LEU A 24 -15.87 1.69 5.60
CA LEU A 24 -15.59 0.34 6.11
C LEU A 24 -16.77 -0.59 5.83
N ASP A 25 -18.01 -0.13 5.99
CA ASP A 25 -19.21 -0.86 5.63
C ASP A 25 -19.20 -1.23 4.14
N ALA A 26 -18.84 -0.28 3.27
CA ALA A 26 -18.68 -0.53 1.85
C ALA A 26 -17.57 -1.56 1.55
N PHE A 27 -16.45 -1.50 2.25
CA PHE A 27 -15.37 -2.47 2.12
C PHE A 27 -15.78 -3.87 2.59
N ILE A 28 -16.42 -3.97 3.75
CA ILE A 28 -16.92 -5.23 4.31
C ILE A 28 -17.94 -5.84 3.35
N ALA A 29 -18.93 -5.07 2.89
CA ALA A 29 -19.93 -5.55 1.95
C ALA A 29 -19.33 -6.04 0.62
N ALA A 30 -18.20 -5.45 0.18
CA ALA A 30 -17.52 -5.84 -1.05
C ALA A 30 -16.59 -7.06 -0.87
N THR A 31 -16.11 -7.33 0.35
CA THR A 31 -15.08 -8.35 0.60
C THR A 31 -15.58 -9.57 1.36
N ASP A 32 -16.64 -9.43 2.15
CA ASP A 32 -17.17 -10.47 3.01
C ASP A 32 -18.69 -10.55 2.82
N GLY A 33 -19.12 -11.58 2.09
CA GLY A 33 -20.50 -11.76 1.60
C GLY A 33 -21.56 -11.99 2.69
N GLY A 34 -21.24 -11.73 3.95
CA GLY A 34 -22.25 -11.69 5.00
C GLY A 34 -21.71 -11.45 6.40
N HIS A 35 -21.31 -10.24 6.79
CA HIS A 35 -21.51 -9.79 8.18
C HIS A 35 -21.34 -8.29 8.50
N VAL A 36 -21.76 -8.01 9.74
CA VAL A 36 -22.01 -6.79 10.52
C VAL A 36 -21.30 -5.51 10.08
N ALA A 37 -22.09 -4.43 10.02
CA ALA A 37 -21.60 -3.06 9.90
C ALA A 37 -20.45 -2.81 10.90
N ALA A 38 -19.52 -1.95 10.51
CA ALA A 38 -18.30 -1.60 11.22
C ALA A 38 -18.53 -0.94 12.59
N GLY A 39 -19.72 -1.05 13.19
CA GLY A 39 -20.07 -0.49 14.50
C GLY A 39 -19.94 1.04 14.56
N GLY A 40 -20.19 1.60 15.76
CA GLY A 40 -20.01 3.04 16.02
C GLY A 40 -18.54 3.47 16.01
N ALA A 41 -18.26 4.71 16.40
CA ALA A 41 -16.91 5.30 16.38
C ALA A 41 -15.83 4.51 17.16
N GLU A 42 -16.21 3.70 18.13
CA GLU A 42 -15.29 2.89 18.94
C GLU A 42 -14.95 1.52 18.36
N ALA A 43 -15.60 1.14 17.26
CA ALA A 43 -15.37 -0.15 16.64
C ALA A 43 -13.97 -0.23 16.01
N GLN A 44 -13.44 -1.44 15.95
CA GLN A 44 -12.16 -1.70 15.33
C GLN A 44 -12.35 -1.85 13.82
N ILE A 45 -11.44 -1.29 13.04
CA ILE A 45 -11.47 -1.48 11.59
C ILE A 45 -11.01 -2.90 11.25
N PRO A 46 -11.59 -3.56 10.22
CA PRO A 46 -11.09 -4.83 9.74
C PRO A 46 -9.59 -4.76 9.39
N PRO A 47 -8.78 -5.77 9.75
CA PRO A 47 -7.34 -5.75 9.48
C PRO A 47 -6.94 -5.55 8.01
N MET A 48 -7.80 -5.94 7.07
CA MET A 48 -7.53 -5.71 5.64
C MET A 48 -8.00 -4.34 5.17
N ALA A 49 -8.84 -3.61 5.92
CA ALA A 49 -9.37 -2.32 5.47
C ALA A 49 -8.30 -1.21 5.42
N VAL A 50 -7.12 -1.42 6.02
CA VAL A 50 -5.99 -0.47 5.96
C VAL A 50 -5.50 -0.26 4.51
N VAL A 51 -5.74 -1.21 3.62
CA VAL A 51 -5.39 -1.12 2.19
C VAL A 51 -6.08 0.04 1.48
N LEU A 52 -7.26 0.44 1.97
CA LEU A 52 -7.99 1.62 1.48
C LEU A 52 -7.17 2.91 1.62
N ALA A 53 -6.24 2.96 2.58
CA ALA A 53 -5.32 4.07 2.76
C ALA A 53 -3.96 3.80 2.10
N THR A 54 -3.39 2.60 2.30
CA THR A 54 -2.01 2.32 1.87
C THR A 54 -1.85 2.17 0.36
N VAL A 55 -2.90 1.80 -0.38
CA VAL A 55 -2.85 1.73 -1.85
C VAL A 55 -2.75 3.14 -2.46
N PRO A 56 -3.73 4.05 -2.28
CA PRO A 56 -3.67 5.38 -2.91
C PRO A 56 -2.53 6.24 -2.37
N PHE A 57 -2.26 6.18 -1.06
CA PHE A 57 -1.24 7.02 -0.42
C PHE A 57 0.11 6.34 -0.26
N GLY A 58 0.27 5.10 -0.70
CA GLY A 58 1.56 4.41 -0.63
C GLY A 58 1.91 3.80 -1.97
N ALA A 59 1.34 2.64 -2.28
CA ALA A 59 1.69 1.87 -3.47
C ALA A 59 1.55 2.68 -4.76
N MET A 60 0.49 3.47 -4.92
CA MET A 60 0.27 4.30 -6.11
C MET A 60 1.25 5.46 -6.22
N GLN A 61 1.74 6.01 -5.11
CA GLN A 61 2.79 7.04 -5.17
C GLN A 61 4.09 6.44 -5.75
N VAL A 62 4.45 5.23 -5.33
CA VAL A 62 5.63 4.51 -5.84
C VAL A 62 5.42 4.11 -7.31
N ALA A 63 4.25 3.55 -7.64
CA ALA A 63 3.94 3.09 -8.99
C ALA A 63 3.88 4.22 -10.02
N SER A 64 3.52 5.44 -9.59
CA SER A 64 3.41 6.62 -10.45
C SER A 64 4.72 7.42 -10.55
N ASP A 65 5.78 6.96 -9.89
CA ASP A 65 7.07 7.64 -9.90
C ASP A 65 7.80 7.44 -11.23
N MET A 66 7.69 8.44 -12.11
CA MET A 66 8.30 8.39 -13.43
C MET A 66 9.82 8.23 -13.42
N ALA A 67 10.51 8.70 -12.37
CA ALA A 67 11.95 8.47 -12.23
C ALA A 67 12.24 6.98 -11.95
N LEU A 68 11.33 6.28 -11.28
CA LEU A 68 11.43 4.86 -11.01
C LEU A 68 11.03 4.01 -12.21
N ILE A 69 9.87 4.30 -12.82
CA ILE A 69 9.30 3.45 -13.86
C ILE A 69 9.87 3.76 -15.26
N GLY A 70 10.32 4.99 -15.50
CA GLY A 70 10.93 5.46 -16.74
C GLY A 70 9.94 5.65 -17.91
N ASP A 71 9.04 4.68 -18.14
CA ASP A 71 8.05 4.70 -19.22
C ASP A 71 6.62 4.58 -18.64
N PRO A 72 5.71 5.54 -18.92
CA PRO A 72 4.35 5.51 -18.40
C PRO A 72 3.55 4.27 -18.84
N ASN A 73 3.86 3.67 -20.00
CA ASN A 73 3.20 2.44 -20.45
C ASN A 73 3.52 1.24 -19.55
N ARG A 74 4.59 1.30 -18.74
CA ARG A 74 4.90 0.25 -17.77
C ARG A 74 3.92 0.21 -16.61
N LEU A 75 3.22 1.32 -16.30
CA LEU A 75 2.16 1.35 -15.30
C LEU A 75 1.06 0.33 -15.63
N LEU A 76 0.70 0.21 -16.92
CA LEU A 76 -0.30 -0.74 -17.43
C LEU A 76 0.14 -2.21 -17.33
N ARG A 77 1.43 -2.44 -17.07
CA ARG A 77 2.04 -3.78 -16.96
C ARG A 77 2.43 -4.12 -15.53
N LEU A 78 2.15 -3.24 -14.56
CA LEU A 78 2.38 -3.55 -13.16
C LEU A 78 1.33 -4.53 -12.68
N LEU A 79 1.79 -5.66 -12.17
CA LEU A 79 0.95 -6.64 -11.48
C LEU A 79 1.24 -6.55 -9.99
N HIS A 80 0.18 -6.52 -9.20
CA HIS A 80 0.26 -6.61 -7.76
C HIS A 80 0.39 -8.08 -7.35
N SER A 81 1.60 -8.52 -7.01
CA SER A 81 1.88 -9.94 -6.78
C SER A 81 1.63 -10.41 -5.34
N ALA A 82 2.04 -9.61 -4.36
CA ALA A 82 2.03 -10.00 -2.96
C ALA A 82 1.73 -8.81 -2.04
N GLU A 83 1.09 -9.11 -0.91
CA GLU A 83 0.79 -8.17 0.16
C GLU A 83 1.22 -8.77 1.51
N ASP A 84 1.86 -7.96 2.35
CA ASP A 84 2.16 -8.30 3.75
C ASP A 84 1.68 -7.15 4.63
N ILE A 85 0.83 -7.46 5.62
CA ILE A 85 0.28 -6.49 6.56
C ILE A 85 0.61 -6.93 7.98
N ARG A 86 1.26 -6.05 8.73
CA ARG A 86 1.66 -6.30 10.12
C ARG A 86 1.05 -5.28 11.06
N TRP A 87 0.17 -5.76 11.92
CA TRP A 87 -0.53 -4.95 12.91
C TRP A 87 0.30 -4.80 14.18
N ARG A 88 0.60 -3.56 14.58
CA ARG A 88 1.24 -3.27 15.88
C ARG A 88 0.23 -3.05 17.00
N ARG A 89 -0.98 -2.61 16.64
CA ARG A 89 -2.14 -2.42 17.52
C ARG A 89 -3.40 -2.31 16.66
N PRO A 90 -4.60 -2.59 17.20
CA PRO A 90 -5.85 -2.27 16.53
C PRO A 90 -5.98 -0.77 16.20
N LEU A 91 -6.67 -0.47 15.10
CA LEU A 91 -7.10 0.88 14.71
C LEU A 91 -8.61 1.00 14.87
N ARG A 92 -9.09 2.15 15.33
CA ARG A 92 -10.52 2.43 15.50
C ARG A 92 -11.11 3.19 14.32
N VAL A 93 -12.42 3.11 14.18
CA VAL A 93 -13.20 4.01 13.32
C VAL A 93 -12.91 5.47 13.72
N GLN A 94 -12.83 6.38 12.74
CA GLN A 94 -12.50 7.81 12.94
C GLN A 94 -11.10 8.11 13.51
N GLU A 95 -10.29 7.11 13.81
CA GLU A 95 -8.91 7.32 14.24
C GLU A 95 -8.04 7.75 13.05
N ARG A 96 -7.50 8.97 13.12
CA ARG A 96 -6.55 9.45 12.11
C ARG A 96 -5.20 8.75 12.27
N PHE A 97 -4.68 8.21 11.17
CA PHE A 97 -3.30 7.76 11.07
C PHE A 97 -2.62 8.32 9.83
N TYR A 98 -1.29 8.15 9.80
CA TYR A 98 -0.45 8.64 8.72
C TYR A 98 0.15 7.47 7.95
N VAL A 99 0.17 7.61 6.62
CA VAL A 99 0.75 6.66 5.68
C VAL A 99 2.03 7.28 5.14
N THR A 100 3.12 6.55 5.29
CA THR A 100 4.41 6.86 4.67
C THR A 100 4.79 5.66 3.80
N ALA A 101 5.24 5.92 2.58
CA ALA A 101 5.75 4.88 1.68
C ALA A 101 7.23 5.07 1.41
N SER A 102 7.92 3.96 1.17
CA SER A 102 9.30 3.94 0.72
C SER A 102 9.53 2.81 -0.27
N LEU A 103 10.45 3.01 -1.22
CA LEU A 103 10.86 1.97 -2.15
C LEU A 103 11.89 1.05 -1.48
N ALA A 104 11.45 -0.08 -0.95
CA ALA A 104 12.33 -0.99 -0.21
C ALA A 104 13.32 -1.75 -1.12
N ALA A 105 12.89 -2.14 -2.33
CA ALA A 105 13.73 -2.91 -3.25
C ALA A 105 13.25 -2.78 -4.70
N VAL A 106 14.20 -2.93 -5.63
CA VAL A 106 13.94 -3.18 -7.05
C VAL A 106 14.59 -4.50 -7.41
N LEU A 107 13.77 -5.53 -7.61
CA LEU A 107 14.25 -6.85 -7.98
C LEU A 107 14.24 -6.95 -9.50
N LEU A 108 15.42 -6.89 -10.11
CA LEU A 108 15.57 -7.21 -11.52
C LEU A 108 15.56 -8.74 -11.66
N SER A 109 14.67 -9.25 -12.51
CA SER A 109 14.80 -10.62 -13.02
C SER A 109 16.02 -10.65 -13.94
N CYS A 110 17.22 -10.79 -13.36
CA CYS A 110 18.38 -11.21 -14.12
C CYS A 110 18.22 -12.71 -14.35
N PRO A 111 18.14 -13.20 -15.61
CA PRO A 111 18.06 -14.64 -15.85
C PRO A 111 19.23 -15.41 -15.22
N ASN A 112 20.37 -14.75 -14.96
CA ASN A 112 21.62 -15.37 -14.51
C ASN A 112 22.44 -14.55 -13.48
N GLY A 113 21.85 -13.72 -12.61
CA GLY A 113 22.63 -12.85 -11.70
C GLY A 113 22.05 -12.71 -10.28
N PRO A 114 22.89 -12.48 -9.24
CA PRO A 114 22.43 -12.40 -7.87
C PRO A 114 21.53 -11.18 -7.62
N LEU A 115 20.46 -11.39 -6.85
CA LEU A 115 19.52 -10.34 -6.43
C LEU A 115 20.23 -9.32 -5.53
N LYS A 116 20.17 -8.03 -5.90
CA LYS A 116 20.59 -6.94 -5.00
C LYS A 116 19.39 -6.50 -4.15
N ARG A 117 19.57 -6.43 -2.82
CA ARG A 117 18.61 -5.88 -1.85
C ARG A 117 19.33 -4.80 -1.04
N ALA A 118 18.61 -3.75 -0.62
CA ALA A 118 19.16 -2.82 0.37
C ALA A 118 19.24 -3.49 1.76
N PRO A 119 20.25 -3.14 2.58
CA PRO A 119 20.25 -3.53 3.98
C PRO A 119 19.10 -2.81 4.71
N TRP A 120 18.42 -3.57 5.58
CA TRP A 120 17.35 -3.09 6.45
C TRP A 120 17.89 -2.12 7.50
#